data_AF-A0A368TEZ4-F1
#
_entry.id   AF-A0A368TEZ4-F1
#
_cell.length_a   1.000
_cell.length_b   1.000
_cell.length_c   1.000
_cell.angle_alpha   90.00
_cell.angle_beta   90.00
_cell.angle_gamma   90.00
#
_symmetry.space_group_name_H-M   'P 1'
#
loop_
_entity.id
_entity.type
_entity.pdbx_description
1 polymer ?
#
loop_
_entity_poly.entity_id
_entity_poly.type
_entity_poly.pdbx_seq_one_letter_code
_entity_poly.pdbx_strand_id
1 'polypeptide(L)'
;MPPISIGGGMVGAYKRNLYNHVKSIVFKMAAIKGIPVSPEILEELSRLKEPEQTFGELIAGMIEREKKFRLLKDMKRIEETAEFVEI
;
A
#
# COMPACT_ATOMS: atom_id res chain seq x y z
N MET A 1 -9.56 -43.41 -19.96
CA MET A 1 -9.30 -41.98 -19.71
C MET A 1 -8.66 -41.84 -18.32
N PRO A 2 -7.45 -41.30 -18.18
CA PRO A 2 -6.96 -40.91 -16.86
C PRO A 2 -7.60 -39.58 -16.42
N PRO A 3 -7.81 -39.36 -15.11
CA PRO A 3 -8.30 -38.08 -14.61
C PRO A 3 -7.23 -37.00 -14.75
N ILE A 4 -7.63 -35.83 -15.23
CA ILE A 4 -6.76 -34.65 -15.33
C ILE A 4 -6.47 -34.15 -13.91
N SER A 5 -5.24 -34.35 -13.45
CA SER A 5 -4.73 -33.72 -12.22
C SER A 5 -4.52 -32.24 -12.50
N ILE A 6 -5.46 -31.39 -12.07
CA ILE A 6 -5.30 -29.94 -12.10
C ILE A 6 -4.28 -29.60 -11.01
N GLY A 7 -3.02 -29.44 -11.43
CA GLY A 7 -1.88 -29.26 -10.57
C GLY A 7 -2.02 -28.04 -9.66
N GLY A 8 -2.14 -28.29 -8.36
CA GLY A 8 -2.05 -27.29 -7.28
C GLY A 8 -0.67 -26.61 -7.14
N GLY A 9 0.23 -26.78 -8.10
CA GLY A 9 1.59 -26.25 -8.08
C GLY A 9 1.69 -24.74 -8.33
N MET A 10 0.86 -24.19 -9.21
CA MET A 10 0.94 -22.76 -9.56
C MET A 10 0.37 -21.86 -8.45
N VAL A 11 -0.81 -22.19 -7.92
CA VAL A 11 -1.47 -21.37 -6.87
C VAL A 11 -0.63 -21.32 -5.58
N GLY A 12 0.03 -22.43 -5.22
CA GLY A 12 0.93 -22.50 -4.07
C GLY A 12 2.25 -21.73 -4.28
N ALA A 13 2.73 -21.61 -5.52
CA ALA A 13 3.90 -20.79 -5.84
C ALA A 13 3.58 -19.28 -5.74
N TYR A 14 2.42 -18.85 -6.27
CA TYR A 14 1.97 -17.46 -6.16
C TYR A 14 1.78 -17.02 -4.70
N LYS A 15 1.10 -17.82 -3.87
CA LYS A 15 0.92 -17.49 -2.45
C LYS A 15 2.23 -17.44 -1.67
N ARG A 16 3.18 -18.34 -1.95
CA ARG A 16 4.51 -18.34 -1.32
C ARG A 16 5.35 -17.13 -1.72
N ASN A 17 5.30 -16.72 -2.97
CA ASN A 17 6.05 -15.55 -3.46
C ASN A 17 5.50 -14.25 -2.86
N LEU A 18 4.16 -14.13 -2.78
CA LEU A 18 3.52 -12.99 -2.12
C LEU A 18 3.85 -12.93 -0.62
N TYR A 19 3.79 -14.08 0.07
CA TYR A 19 4.14 -14.16 1.49
C TYR A 19 5.61 -13.76 1.73
N ASN A 20 6.55 -14.25 0.90
CA ASN A 20 7.96 -13.92 1.03
C ASN A 20 8.27 -12.45 0.68
N HIS A 21 7.56 -11.87 -0.29
CA HIS A 21 7.70 -10.46 -0.65
C HIS A 21 7.19 -9.53 0.47
N VAL A 22 5.98 -9.79 0.97
CA VAL A 22 5.40 -9.06 2.10
C VAL A 22 6.25 -9.24 3.36
N LYS A 23 6.72 -10.46 3.65
CA LYS A 23 7.59 -10.75 4.79
C LYS A 23 8.95 -10.04 4.70
N SER A 24 9.53 -9.91 3.50
CA SER A 24 10.77 -9.15 3.28
C SER A 24 10.58 -7.65 3.54
N ILE A 25 9.44 -7.09 3.09
CA ILE A 25 9.07 -5.70 3.38
C ILE A 25 8.91 -5.49 4.89
N VAL A 26 8.18 -6.39 5.57
CA VAL A 26 7.96 -6.33 7.02
C VAL A 26 9.25 -6.54 7.81
N PHE A 27 10.14 -7.44 7.37
CA PHE A 27 11.44 -7.70 8.01
C PHE A 27 12.40 -6.51 7.88
N LYS A 28 12.39 -5.80 6.74
CA LYS A 28 13.14 -4.53 6.59
C LYS A 28 12.61 -3.41 7.49
N MET A 29 11.37 -3.51 7.96
CA MET A 29 10.75 -2.56 8.90
C MET A 29 11.24 -2.70 10.35
N ALA A 30 11.94 -3.79 10.70
CA ALA A 30 12.34 -4.09 12.09
C ALA A 30 13.58 -3.31 12.58
N ALA A 31 14.28 -2.60 11.70
CA ALA A 31 15.29 -1.63 12.11
C ALA A 31 14.59 -0.26 12.20
N ILE A 32 14.38 0.27 13.39
CA ILE A 32 13.89 1.65 13.61
C ILE A 32 15.00 2.61 13.16
N LYS A 33 15.18 2.73 11.85
CA LYS A 33 15.96 3.78 11.21
C LYS A 33 15.00 4.94 11.06
N GLY A 34 15.19 5.97 11.89
CA GLY A 34 14.45 7.22 11.73
C GLY A 34 14.57 7.72 10.29
N ILE A 35 13.47 8.20 9.74
CA ILE A 35 13.50 8.92 8.46
C ILE A 35 14.08 10.30 8.78
N PRO A 36 15.22 10.71 8.18
CA PRO A 36 15.73 12.06 8.39
C PRO A 36 14.74 13.06 7.78
N VAL A 37 14.29 14.02 8.60
CA VAL A 37 13.37 15.09 8.21
C VAL A 37 14.08 16.42 8.45
N SER A 38 13.99 17.37 7.51
CA SER A 38 14.56 18.71 7.74
C SER A 38 13.76 19.46 8.81
N PRO A 39 14.36 20.43 9.52
CA PRO A 39 13.65 21.22 10.52
C PRO A 39 12.40 21.91 9.97
N GLU A 40 12.48 22.43 8.75
CA GLU A 40 11.38 23.08 8.03
C GLU A 40 10.19 22.13 7.83
N ILE A 41 10.46 20.89 7.38
CA ILE A 41 9.40 19.89 7.18
C ILE A 41 8.82 19.44 8.53
N LEU A 42 9.64 19.36 9.57
CA LEU A 42 9.16 19.01 10.91
C LEU A 42 8.24 20.11 11.48
N GLU A 43 8.55 21.37 11.24
CA GLU A 43 7.71 22.50 11.62
C GLU A 43 6.35 22.45 10.91
N GLU A 44 6.36 22.23 9.58
CA GLU A 44 5.13 22.08 8.80
C GLU A 44 4.28 20.89 9.29
N LEU A 45 4.91 19.74 9.57
CA LEU A 45 4.21 18.60 10.18
C LEU A 45 3.61 18.94 11.54
N SER A 46 4.31 19.75 12.35
CA SER A 46 3.80 20.18 13.65
C SER A 46 2.57 21.09 13.53
N ARG A 47 2.48 21.90 12.47
CA ARG A 47 1.33 22.78 12.20
C ARG A 47 0.10 21.99 11.75
N LEU A 48 0.29 20.83 11.13
CA LEU A 48 -0.78 19.94 10.67
C LEU A 48 -1.35 19.03 11.77
N LYS A 49 -0.70 18.99 12.92
CA LYS A 49 -1.03 18.10 14.03
C LYS A 49 -2.21 18.64 14.82
N GLU A 50 -3.19 17.78 15.10
CA GLU A 50 -4.31 18.10 15.99
C GLU A 50 -3.85 18.13 17.47
N PRO A 51 -4.61 18.81 18.36
CA PRO A 51 -4.37 18.74 19.80
C PRO A 51 -4.28 17.28 20.25
N GLU A 52 -3.32 16.98 21.13
CA GLU A 52 -3.11 15.63 21.71
C GLU A 52 -2.72 14.51 20.73
N GLN A 53 -2.79 14.72 19.42
CA GLN A 53 -2.35 13.76 18.40
C GLN A 53 -0.85 13.47 18.53
N THR A 54 -0.34 12.38 17.98
CA THR A 54 1.09 12.12 17.82
C THR A 54 1.51 12.29 16.36
N PHE A 55 2.81 12.49 16.08
CA PHE A 55 3.29 12.48 14.69
C PHE A 55 3.00 11.14 14.00
N GLY A 56 3.01 10.02 14.75
CA GLY A 56 2.65 8.71 14.22
C GLY A 56 1.21 8.67 13.72
N GLU A 57 0.27 9.18 14.51
CA GLU A 57 -1.15 9.26 14.14
C GLU A 57 -1.40 10.22 12.97
N LEU A 58 -0.72 11.38 12.96
CA LEU A 58 -0.78 12.32 11.84
C LEU A 58 -0.33 11.65 10.54
N ILE A 59 0.85 11.02 10.55
CA ILE A 59 1.41 10.34 9.38
C ILE A 59 0.52 9.15 8.96
N ALA A 60 -0.02 8.38 9.90
CA ALA A 60 -0.97 7.31 9.60
C ALA A 60 -2.21 7.84 8.86
N GLY A 61 -2.79 8.95 9.34
CA GLY A 61 -3.92 9.61 8.69
C GLY A 61 -3.57 10.15 7.29
N MET A 62 -2.38 10.75 7.12
CA MET A 62 -1.91 11.21 5.81
C MET A 62 -1.77 10.05 4.82
N ILE A 63 -1.22 8.92 5.25
CA ILE A 63 -1.09 7.70 4.43
C ILE A 63 -2.47 7.19 3.99
N GLU A 64 -3.45 7.17 4.90
CA GLU A 64 -4.80 6.71 4.55
C GLU A 64 -5.47 7.63 3.52
N ARG A 65 -5.35 8.95 3.68
CA ARG A 65 -5.87 9.93 2.73
C ARG A 65 -5.24 9.78 1.34
N GLU A 66 -3.92 9.63 1.27
CA GLU A 66 -3.20 9.44 0.01
C GLU A 66 -3.62 8.14 -0.70
N LYS A 67 -3.79 7.04 0.05
CA LYS A 67 -4.29 5.77 -0.51
C LYS A 67 -5.69 5.95 -1.13
N LYS A 68 -6.60 6.60 -0.41
CA LYS A 68 -7.96 6.88 -0.91
C LYS A 68 -7.92 7.78 -2.15
N PHE A 69 -7.09 8.83 -2.14
CA PHE A 69 -6.94 9.73 -3.27
C PHE A 69 -6.43 9.00 -4.53
N ARG A 70 -5.40 8.17 -4.40
CA ARG A 70 -4.87 7.36 -5.52
C ARG A 70 -5.93 6.41 -6.06
N LEU A 71 -6.65 5.72 -5.19
CA LEU A 71 -7.71 4.81 -5.60
C LEU A 71 -8.76 5.54 -6.46
N LEU A 72 -9.25 6.69 -6.01
CA LEU A 72 -10.24 7.48 -6.75
C LEU A 72 -9.69 7.99 -8.07
N LYS A 73 -8.43 8.44 -8.09
CA LYS A 73 -7.74 8.88 -9.30
C LYS A 73 -7.62 7.75 -10.32
N ASP A 74 -7.25 6.55 -9.87
CA ASP A 74 -7.10 5.38 -10.72
C ASP A 74 -8.46 4.90 -11.25
N MET A 75 -9.51 4.90 -10.42
CA MET A 75 -10.88 4.60 -10.86
C MET A 75 -11.35 5.55 -11.96
N LYS A 76 -11.19 6.87 -11.74
CA LYS A 76 -11.56 7.87 -12.74
C LYS A 76 -10.80 7.67 -14.05
N ARG A 77 -9.50 7.38 -13.97
CA ARG A 77 -8.70 7.07 -15.16
C ARG A 77 -9.23 5.85 -15.91
N ILE A 78 -9.63 4.79 -15.19
CA ILE A 78 -10.23 3.60 -15.81
C ILE A 78 -11.54 3.98 -16.49
N GLU A 79 -12.43 4.74 -15.85
CA GLU A 79 -13.69 5.19 -16.47
C GLU A 79 -13.46 6.01 -17.75
N GLU A 80 -12.48 6.91 -17.75
CA GLU A 80 -12.15 7.75 -18.91
C GLU A 80 -11.46 6.98 -20.05
N THR A 81 -10.80 5.85 -19.76
CA THR A 81 -10.02 5.07 -20.74
C THR A 81 -10.62 3.72 -21.09
N ALA A 82 -11.66 3.29 -20.38
CA ALA A 82 -12.35 2.05 -20.64
C ALA A 82 -13.27 2.21 -21.85
N GLU A 83 -12.91 1.55 -22.94
CA GLU A 83 -13.85 1.23 -24.01
C GLU A 83 -14.71 0.08 -23.51
N PHE A 84 -15.84 0.40 -22.88
CA PHE A 84 -16.78 -0.59 -22.37
C PHE A 84 -17.38 -1.36 -23.56
N VAL A 85 -17.05 -2.65 -23.68
CA VAL A 85 -17.69 -3.54 -24.65
C VAL A 85 -18.83 -4.26 -23.92
N GLU A 86 -20.07 -4.01 -24.34
CA GLU A 86 -21.23 -4.80 -23.90
C GLU A 86 -21.06 -6.25 -24.34
N ILE A 87 -21.29 -7.20 -23.42
CA ILE A 87 -21.20 -8.65 -23.64
C ILE A 87 -22.60 -9.25 -23.61
#